data_AF-A0A084XYR9-F1
#
_entry.id   AF-A0A084XYR9-F1
#
_cell.length_a   1.000
_cell.length_b   1.000
_cell.length_c   1.000
_cell.angle_alpha   90.00
_cell.angle_beta   90.00
_cell.angle_gamma   90.00
#
_symmetry.space_group_name_H-M   'P 1'
#
loop_
_entity.id
_entity.type
_entity.pdbx_description
1 polymer ?
#
loop_
_entity_poly.entity_id
_entity_poly.type
_entity_poly.pdbx_seq_one_letter_code
_entity_poly.pdbx_strand_id
1 'polypeptide(L)'
;MPFRPRFLVSACLAVGVLATACSSTEEKPTVAAPGPASQVVALPYEQAVRKAAQDLLANANLAKDQKYSMVVDPLVDGNSGMQTEATVAMEQSVVQLVKENYQQVDVKPFNNETVATLPLLMIGTFTPINLQGKSDGERDAYRICFALADLKTGKIISKGLARSLPEGFDPTPLPFFREMPVWAKDTAVDGYVKTCQGTKAGDPINPAYIDAVLAASTISEATKAYQAKKYKDSLALYQSVLTNPAGNQARVYAGIYLDNQKLGRTKPAMQAFGQLVQMGLASDRLAVRFDFKPGATAFSQEQQPYSLWLSEIAKQSLRQSSCIEVAGHTRRGTSEQMDERLSLQRAEFVRQKLVAANPALAKRSMAKGYGSQRAIVGTGKGNESDALDQRIEFKKVSC
;
A
#
# COMPACT_ATOMS: atom_id res chain seq x y z
N MET A 1 -45.41 54.91 -10.22
CA MET A 1 -46.18 56.16 -10.48
C MET A 1 -45.53 57.28 -9.68
N PRO A 2 -45.48 58.54 -10.14
CA PRO A 2 -44.58 59.01 -11.20
C PRO A 2 -43.78 60.28 -10.82
N PHE A 3 -42.76 60.57 -11.65
CA PHE A 3 -42.33 61.89 -12.14
C PHE A 3 -41.79 63.01 -11.21
N ARG A 4 -40.46 63.27 -11.40
CA ARG A 4 -39.79 64.54 -11.83
C ARG A 4 -39.94 65.82 -10.96
N PRO A 5 -39.21 66.94 -11.22
CA PRO A 5 -37.91 67.20 -11.89
C PRO A 5 -37.07 68.27 -11.14
N ARG A 6 -36.07 68.88 -11.82
CA ARG A 6 -35.47 70.25 -11.70
C ARG A 6 -33.94 70.17 -11.53
N PHE A 7 -33.09 70.99 -12.15
CA PHE A 7 -33.19 72.11 -13.10
C PHE A 7 -31.75 72.56 -13.43
N LEU A 8 -31.54 73.17 -14.61
CA LEU A 8 -30.62 74.29 -14.93
C LEU A 8 -29.08 74.03 -14.77
N VAL A 9 -28.12 74.60 -15.51
CA VAL A 9 -28.02 75.55 -16.63
C VAL A 9 -26.56 75.52 -17.12
N SER A 10 -26.35 75.94 -18.37
CA SER A 10 -25.15 76.48 -19.08
C SER A 10 -23.82 76.65 -18.31
N ALA A 11 -22.64 76.61 -18.93
CA ALA A 11 -22.27 77.25 -20.20
C ALA A 11 -20.84 76.88 -20.67
N CYS A 12 -20.56 77.31 -21.90
CA CYS A 12 -19.26 77.71 -22.47
C CYS A 12 -18.45 76.69 -23.30
N LEU A 13 -18.35 77.07 -24.58
CA LEU A 13 -17.48 76.59 -25.64
C LEU A 13 -15.98 76.68 -25.26
N ALA A 14 -15.19 75.74 -25.79
CA ALA A 14 -13.85 76.03 -26.27
C ALA A 14 -13.49 75.14 -27.47
N VAL A 15 -12.94 75.79 -28.49
CA VAL A 15 -12.50 75.28 -29.78
C VAL A 15 -11.13 74.60 -29.64
N GLY A 16 -10.97 73.46 -30.33
CA GLY A 16 -9.76 73.00 -31.02
C GLY A 16 -8.48 72.70 -30.22
N VAL A 17 -7.91 71.49 -30.42
CA VAL A 17 -6.52 71.25 -30.85
C VAL A 17 -6.35 69.73 -31.03
N LEU A 18 -5.92 69.34 -32.24
CA LEU A 18 -5.41 68.00 -32.55
C LEU A 18 -4.06 67.81 -31.85
N ALA A 19 -3.98 66.85 -30.93
CA ALA A 19 -2.73 66.37 -30.38
C ALA A 19 -2.67 64.84 -30.49
N THR A 20 -1.80 64.38 -31.38
CA THR A 20 -1.32 63.00 -31.51
C THR A 20 -0.62 62.57 -30.21
N ALA A 21 -1.26 61.71 -29.42
CA ALA A 21 -0.65 61.09 -28.25
C ALA A 21 -0.17 59.67 -28.62
N CYS A 22 1.16 59.49 -28.63
CA CYS A 22 1.79 58.18 -28.59
C CYS A 22 1.37 57.47 -27.30
N SER A 23 0.60 56.38 -27.42
CA SER A 23 0.37 55.48 -26.28
C SER A 23 1.52 54.48 -26.23
N SER A 24 2.40 54.66 -25.25
CA SER A 24 3.36 53.65 -24.83
C SER A 24 2.62 52.52 -24.10
N THR A 25 2.38 51.41 -24.79
CA THR A 25 1.92 50.16 -24.16
C THR A 25 3.09 49.55 -23.40
N GLU A 26 3.01 49.59 -22.07
CA GLU A 26 3.91 48.92 -21.14
C GLU A 26 3.64 47.41 -21.22
N GLU A 27 4.56 46.65 -21.82
CA GLU A 27 4.43 45.20 -22.03
C GLU A 27 4.67 44.47 -20.71
N LYS A 28 3.57 43.95 -20.14
CA LYS A 28 3.58 43.16 -18.91
C LYS A 28 4.42 41.88 -19.14
N PRO A 29 5.39 41.53 -18.27
CA PRO A 29 6.20 40.34 -18.47
C PRO A 29 5.33 39.08 -18.47
N THR A 30 5.24 38.44 -19.63
CA THR A 30 4.58 37.15 -19.78
C THR A 30 5.40 36.10 -19.04
N VAL A 31 4.92 35.68 -17.86
CA VAL A 31 5.46 34.51 -17.16
C VAL A 31 5.27 33.31 -18.10
N ALA A 32 6.38 32.77 -18.59
CA ALA A 32 6.36 31.58 -19.43
C ALA A 32 5.58 30.47 -18.71
N ALA A 33 4.57 29.93 -19.39
CA ALA A 33 3.86 28.76 -18.90
C ALA A 33 4.88 27.64 -18.62
N PRO A 34 4.79 26.94 -17.47
CA PRO A 34 5.66 25.80 -17.22
C PRO A 34 5.54 24.83 -18.40
N GLY A 35 6.68 24.49 -19.01
CA GLY A 35 6.70 23.56 -20.14
C GLY A 35 6.01 22.24 -19.78
N PRO A 36 5.45 21.52 -20.77
CA PRO A 36 4.78 20.25 -20.51
C PRO A 36 5.74 19.32 -19.77
N ALA A 37 5.34 18.84 -18.60
CA ALA A 37 6.09 17.84 -17.85
C ALA A 37 6.37 16.65 -18.79
N SER A 38 7.62 16.25 -18.91
CA SER A 38 8.02 15.09 -19.73
C SER A 38 7.13 13.90 -19.38
N GLN A 39 6.33 13.44 -20.33
CA GLN A 39 5.45 12.30 -20.11
C GLN A 39 6.32 11.09 -19.78
N VAL A 40 6.15 10.53 -18.59
CA VAL A 40 6.91 9.34 -18.19
C VAL A 40 6.39 8.16 -19.01
N VAL A 41 7.15 7.75 -20.03
CA VAL A 41 6.78 6.67 -20.94
C VAL A 41 6.85 5.32 -20.20
N ALA A 42 5.78 4.53 -20.30
CA ALA A 42 5.74 3.16 -19.81
C ALA A 42 6.53 2.23 -20.75
N LEU A 43 7.41 1.43 -20.16
CA LEU A 43 8.24 0.44 -20.86
C LEU A 43 7.71 -0.98 -20.60
N PRO A 44 8.06 -1.97 -21.44
CA PRO A 44 7.85 -3.38 -21.08
C PRO A 44 8.51 -3.70 -19.72
N TYR A 45 7.89 -4.57 -18.93
CA TYR A 45 8.27 -4.85 -17.54
C TYR A 45 9.79 -5.04 -17.32
N GLU A 46 10.42 -5.96 -18.06
CA GLU A 46 11.86 -6.22 -17.93
C GLU A 46 12.73 -5.00 -18.24
N GLN A 47 12.33 -4.20 -19.24
CA GLN A 47 13.04 -2.98 -19.60
C GLN A 47 12.86 -1.90 -18.52
N ALA A 48 11.66 -1.79 -17.95
CA ALA A 48 11.36 -0.85 -16.89
C ALA A 48 12.16 -1.18 -15.61
N VAL A 49 12.20 -2.45 -15.21
CA VAL A 49 12.99 -2.93 -14.06
C VAL A 49 14.47 -2.67 -14.28
N ARG A 50 15.01 -3.09 -15.44
CA ARG A 50 16.43 -2.88 -15.78
C ARG A 50 16.80 -1.39 -15.78
N LYS A 51 15.98 -0.55 -16.40
CA LYS A 51 16.20 0.90 -16.43
C LYS A 51 16.23 1.48 -15.01
N ALA A 52 15.23 1.18 -14.19
CA ALA A 52 15.18 1.70 -12.82
C ALA A 52 16.39 1.21 -12.00
N ALA A 53 16.81 -0.03 -12.15
CA ALA A 53 17.98 -0.58 -11.47
C ALA A 53 19.30 0.08 -11.92
N GLN A 54 19.46 0.32 -13.22
CA GLN A 54 20.61 1.03 -13.77
C GLN A 54 20.68 2.47 -13.26
N ASP A 55 19.55 3.19 -13.31
CA ASP A 55 19.46 4.55 -12.80
C ASP A 55 19.79 4.59 -11.29
N LEU A 56 19.27 3.64 -10.50
CA LEU A 56 19.56 3.53 -9.07
C LEU A 56 21.06 3.44 -8.80
N LEU A 57 21.75 2.51 -9.45
CA LEU A 57 23.14 2.21 -9.14
C LEU A 57 24.10 3.26 -9.74
N ALA A 58 23.78 3.80 -10.92
CA ALA A 58 24.55 4.89 -11.51
C ALA A 58 24.47 6.16 -10.65
N ASN A 59 23.28 6.54 -10.20
CA ASN A 59 23.07 7.75 -9.38
C ASN A 59 23.64 7.63 -7.97
N ALA A 60 23.92 6.41 -7.49
CA ALA A 60 24.52 6.19 -6.18
C ALA A 60 25.99 6.62 -6.10
N ASN A 61 26.68 6.78 -7.24
CA ASN A 61 28.08 7.21 -7.32
C ASN A 61 29.01 6.43 -6.37
N LEU A 62 28.80 5.12 -6.24
CA LEU A 62 29.60 4.25 -5.39
C LEU A 62 31.05 4.16 -5.91
N ALA A 63 32.01 4.44 -5.04
CA ALA A 63 33.42 4.45 -5.38
C ALA A 63 33.90 3.04 -5.78
N LYS A 64 34.57 2.91 -6.93
CA LYS A 64 34.96 1.61 -7.51
C LYS A 64 36.06 0.90 -6.71
N ASP A 65 36.84 1.65 -5.95
CA ASP A 65 37.95 1.19 -5.11
C ASP A 65 37.51 0.78 -3.69
N GLN A 66 36.28 1.10 -3.30
CA GLN A 66 35.71 0.70 -2.01
C GLN A 66 34.93 -0.62 -2.13
N LYS A 67 34.64 -1.26 -1.01
CA LYS A 67 33.74 -2.42 -0.94
C LYS A 67 32.50 -2.09 -0.14
N TYR A 68 31.33 -2.35 -0.71
CA TYR A 68 30.04 -2.12 -0.09
C TYR A 68 29.32 -3.45 0.13
N SER A 69 28.86 -3.70 1.34
CA SER A 69 27.84 -4.72 1.57
C SER A 69 26.47 -4.12 1.29
N MET A 70 25.64 -4.81 0.53
CA MET A 70 24.27 -4.40 0.24
C MET A 70 23.30 -5.52 0.60
N VAL A 71 22.18 -5.19 1.22
CA VAL A 71 21.04 -6.08 1.43
C VAL A 71 19.83 -5.55 0.65
N VAL A 72 18.93 -6.45 0.26
CA VAL A 72 17.64 -6.10 -0.32
C VAL A 72 16.55 -6.52 0.67
N ASP A 73 15.83 -5.56 1.26
CA ASP A 73 14.58 -5.88 1.95
C ASP A 73 13.56 -6.25 0.86
N PRO A 74 12.86 -7.40 0.97
CA PRO A 74 11.95 -7.86 -0.05
C PRO A 74 11.00 -6.80 -0.61
N LEU A 75 10.96 -6.73 -1.94
CA LEU A 75 10.18 -5.74 -2.66
C LEU A 75 8.68 -6.02 -2.50
N VAL A 76 7.85 -4.97 -2.45
CA VAL A 76 6.40 -5.11 -2.18
C VAL A 76 5.53 -4.37 -3.19
N ASP A 77 4.28 -4.78 -3.31
CA ASP A 77 3.25 -3.95 -3.93
C ASP A 77 3.02 -2.69 -3.09
N GLY A 78 3.06 -1.52 -3.71
CA GLY A 78 3.02 -0.25 -2.98
C GLY A 78 1.65 0.11 -2.39
N ASN A 79 0.57 -0.54 -2.83
CA ASN A 79 -0.79 -0.27 -2.33
C ASN A 79 -1.16 -1.19 -1.15
N SER A 80 -0.77 -2.47 -1.25
CA SER A 80 -1.09 -3.52 -0.27
C SER A 80 0.06 -3.83 0.68
N GLY A 81 1.30 -3.52 0.33
CA GLY A 81 2.48 -3.91 1.10
C GLY A 81 2.81 -5.41 1.05
N MET A 82 2.19 -6.17 0.14
CA MET A 82 2.41 -7.61 -0.01
C MET A 82 3.52 -7.90 -1.02
N GLN A 83 4.23 -9.01 -0.84
CA GLN A 83 5.08 -9.55 -1.91
C GLN A 83 4.22 -10.35 -2.90
N THR A 84 4.56 -10.22 -4.17
CA THR A 84 4.01 -10.95 -5.30
C THR A 84 5.13 -11.66 -6.07
N GLU A 85 4.78 -12.61 -6.94
CA GLU A 85 5.74 -13.25 -7.85
C GLU A 85 6.52 -12.19 -8.66
N ALA A 86 5.85 -11.13 -9.13
CA ALA A 86 6.48 -10.01 -9.84
C ALA A 86 7.48 -9.23 -8.99
N THR A 87 7.23 -9.04 -7.69
CA THR A 87 8.19 -8.34 -6.82
C THR A 87 9.43 -9.20 -6.53
N VAL A 88 9.27 -10.52 -6.45
CA VAL A 88 10.38 -11.47 -6.31
C VAL A 88 11.22 -11.52 -7.59
N ALA A 89 10.59 -11.61 -8.76
CA ALA A 89 11.29 -11.57 -10.05
C ALA A 89 12.06 -10.25 -10.22
N MET A 90 11.44 -9.13 -9.85
CA MET A 90 12.08 -7.81 -9.88
C MET A 90 13.32 -7.74 -8.98
N GLU A 91 13.25 -8.30 -7.76
CA GLU A 91 14.41 -8.40 -6.86
C GLU A 91 15.55 -9.19 -7.51
N GLN A 92 15.24 -10.37 -8.06
CA GLN A 92 16.22 -11.23 -8.72
C GLN A 92 16.92 -10.50 -9.88
N SER A 93 16.16 -9.78 -10.71
CA SER A 93 16.72 -8.98 -11.81
C SER A 93 17.66 -7.88 -11.33
N VAL A 94 17.33 -7.19 -10.22
CA VAL A 94 18.22 -6.18 -9.62
C VAL A 94 19.50 -6.83 -9.08
N VAL A 95 19.37 -7.92 -8.31
CA VAL A 95 20.51 -8.63 -7.71
C VAL A 95 21.44 -9.16 -8.81
N GLN A 96 20.89 -9.71 -9.88
CA GLN A 96 21.68 -10.19 -11.03
C GLN A 96 22.44 -9.04 -11.68
N LEU A 97 21.78 -7.89 -11.92
CA LEU A 97 22.40 -6.72 -12.52
C LEU A 97 23.56 -6.17 -11.68
N VAL A 98 23.40 -6.15 -10.34
CA VAL A 98 24.46 -5.74 -9.41
C VAL A 98 25.66 -6.68 -9.51
N LYS A 99 25.43 -8.00 -9.46
CA LYS A 99 26.50 -9.00 -9.54
C LYS A 99 27.29 -8.93 -10.85
N GLU A 100 26.61 -8.65 -11.95
CA GLU A 100 27.23 -8.55 -13.28
C GLU A 100 28.05 -7.25 -13.43
N ASN A 101 27.52 -6.11 -12.96
CA ASN A 101 28.02 -4.80 -13.37
C ASN A 101 28.70 -3.99 -12.25
N TYR A 102 28.56 -4.39 -10.99
CA TYR A 102 29.01 -3.62 -9.82
C TYR A 102 29.85 -4.50 -8.87
N GLN A 103 31.06 -4.87 -9.30
CA GLN A 103 32.00 -5.74 -8.57
C GLN A 103 32.44 -5.20 -7.19
N GLN A 104 32.20 -3.91 -6.94
CA GLN A 104 32.42 -3.28 -5.64
C GLN A 104 31.28 -3.54 -4.63
N VAL A 105 30.14 -4.06 -5.07
CA VAL A 105 28.95 -4.31 -4.25
C VAL A 105 28.76 -5.81 -4.02
N ASP A 106 28.81 -6.22 -2.76
CA ASP A 106 28.57 -7.60 -2.32
C ASP A 106 27.14 -7.71 -1.77
N VAL A 107 26.27 -8.40 -2.50
CA VAL A 107 24.87 -8.58 -2.11
C VAL A 107 24.76 -9.71 -1.09
N LYS A 108 24.36 -9.36 0.12
CA LYS A 108 24.22 -10.26 1.26
C LYS A 108 22.75 -10.60 1.55
N PRO A 109 22.48 -11.73 2.23
CA PRO A 109 21.13 -12.07 2.67
C PRO A 109 20.54 -10.99 3.60
N PHE A 110 19.27 -10.68 3.42
CA PHE A 110 18.53 -9.84 4.36
C PHE A 110 18.11 -10.67 5.59
N ASN A 111 18.98 -10.68 6.60
CA ASN A 111 18.81 -11.34 7.89
C ASN A 111 19.33 -10.45 9.03
N ASN A 112 19.09 -10.85 10.27
CA ASN A 112 19.49 -10.06 11.44
C ASN A 112 21.01 -9.80 11.48
N GLU A 113 21.83 -10.84 11.28
CA GLU A 113 23.30 -10.77 11.32
C GLU A 113 23.86 -9.71 10.37
N THR A 114 23.37 -9.70 9.12
CA THR A 114 23.86 -8.77 8.10
C THR A 114 23.33 -7.36 8.32
N VAL A 115 22.05 -7.20 8.67
CA VAL A 115 21.47 -5.86 8.89
C VAL A 115 22.12 -5.17 10.09
N ALA A 116 22.53 -5.92 11.12
CA ALA A 116 23.24 -5.39 12.28
C ALA A 116 24.61 -4.75 11.94
N THR A 117 25.21 -5.09 10.80
CA THR A 117 26.47 -4.46 10.34
C THR A 117 26.24 -3.13 9.61
N LEU A 118 25.00 -2.63 9.55
CA LEU A 118 24.59 -1.40 8.87
C LEU A 118 25.06 -1.33 7.39
N PRO A 119 24.66 -2.32 6.55
CA PRO A 119 24.98 -2.32 5.12
C PRO A 119 24.21 -1.23 4.36
N LEU A 120 24.53 -1.08 3.06
CA LEU A 120 23.60 -0.42 2.15
C LEU A 120 22.29 -1.22 2.10
N LEU A 121 21.16 -0.54 2.15
CA LEU A 121 19.84 -1.13 2.12
C LEU A 121 19.14 -0.71 0.84
N MET A 122 18.84 -1.69 -0.01
CA MET A 122 17.97 -1.49 -1.16
C MET A 122 16.53 -1.87 -0.79
N ILE A 123 15.61 -0.98 -1.13
CA ILE A 123 14.17 -1.21 -1.04
C ILE A 123 13.52 -0.90 -2.38
N GLY A 124 12.34 -1.45 -2.61
CA GLY A 124 11.55 -1.13 -3.79
C GLY A 124 10.09 -1.50 -3.71
N THR A 125 9.32 -0.83 -4.56
CA THR A 125 7.88 -1.03 -4.69
C THR A 125 7.48 -1.17 -6.15
N PHE A 126 6.51 -2.05 -6.42
CA PHE A 126 5.84 -2.16 -7.71
C PHE A 126 4.36 -1.84 -7.54
N THR A 127 3.91 -0.69 -8.02
CA THR A 127 2.59 -0.15 -7.63
C THR A 127 1.70 0.04 -8.84
N PRO A 128 0.52 -0.59 -8.94
CA PRO A 128 -0.41 -0.31 -10.01
C PRO A 128 -0.95 1.12 -9.85
N ILE A 129 -1.00 1.86 -10.96
CA ILE A 129 -1.38 3.28 -11.03
C ILE A 129 -2.12 3.58 -12.34
N ASN A 130 -2.86 4.70 -12.37
CA ASN A 130 -3.37 5.28 -13.62
C ASN A 130 -2.28 6.04 -14.38
N LEU A 131 -2.59 6.47 -15.61
CA LEU A 131 -1.68 7.27 -16.45
C LEU A 131 -1.26 8.61 -15.83
N GLN A 132 -2.02 9.14 -14.85
CA GLN A 132 -1.65 10.35 -14.10
C GLN A 132 -0.72 10.05 -12.91
N GLY A 133 -0.30 8.79 -12.73
CA GLY A 133 0.63 8.39 -11.68
C GLY A 133 0.00 8.19 -10.30
N LYS A 134 -1.33 8.18 -10.22
CA LYS A 134 -2.09 8.01 -8.98
C LYS A 134 -2.55 6.57 -8.81
N SER A 135 -2.77 6.17 -7.56
CA SER A 135 -3.28 4.84 -7.19
C SER A 135 -4.82 4.81 -7.09
N ASP A 136 -5.52 5.70 -7.78
CA ASP A 136 -6.98 5.77 -7.87
C ASP A 136 -7.46 5.54 -9.31
N GLY A 137 -8.75 5.22 -9.49
CA GLY A 137 -9.31 4.97 -10.82
C GLY A 137 -8.78 3.70 -11.50
N GLU A 138 -8.52 3.77 -12.80
CA GLU A 138 -7.98 2.65 -13.61
C GLU A 138 -6.49 2.40 -13.31
N ARG A 139 -5.97 1.24 -13.71
CA ARG A 139 -4.59 0.80 -13.41
C ARG A 139 -3.86 0.48 -14.70
N ASP A 140 -3.61 1.52 -15.49
CA ASP A 140 -3.08 1.44 -16.85
C ASP A 140 -1.56 1.23 -16.90
N ALA A 141 -0.87 1.40 -15.77
CA ALA A 141 0.56 1.24 -15.66
C ALA A 141 0.98 0.79 -14.26
N TYR A 142 2.27 0.49 -14.11
CA TYR A 142 2.89 0.28 -12.81
C TYR A 142 4.02 1.28 -12.56
N ARG A 143 4.08 1.82 -11.34
CA ARG A 143 5.22 2.55 -10.81
C ARG A 143 6.25 1.55 -10.29
N ILE A 144 7.45 1.59 -10.84
CA ILE A 144 8.62 1.00 -10.20
C ILE A 144 9.31 2.11 -9.41
N CYS A 145 9.55 1.86 -8.14
CA CYS A 145 10.44 2.66 -7.33
C CYS A 145 11.49 1.76 -6.71
N PHE A 146 12.75 2.15 -6.85
CA PHE A 146 13.87 1.65 -6.07
C PHE A 146 14.49 2.79 -5.26
N ALA A 147 14.88 2.50 -4.03
CA ALA A 147 15.67 3.38 -3.19
C ALA A 147 16.87 2.61 -2.67
N LEU A 148 18.03 3.25 -2.69
CA LEU A 148 19.23 2.76 -2.03
C LEU A 148 19.50 3.70 -0.87
N ALA A 149 19.60 3.15 0.32
CA ALA A 149 19.85 3.87 1.55
C ALA A 149 21.16 3.38 2.17
N ASP A 150 21.79 4.25 2.94
CA ASP A 150 22.91 3.90 3.81
C ASP A 150 22.41 3.82 5.25
N LEU A 151 22.41 2.61 5.83
CA LEU A 151 21.96 2.39 7.20
C LEU A 151 22.87 3.04 8.24
N LYS A 152 24.13 3.35 7.91
CA LYS A 152 25.04 4.06 8.84
C LYS A 152 24.62 5.50 9.02
N THR A 153 24.21 6.16 7.94
CA THR A 153 23.80 7.57 7.97
C THR A 153 22.28 7.73 8.12
N GLY A 154 21.51 6.67 7.90
CA GLY A 154 20.05 6.70 7.89
C GLY A 154 19.47 7.53 6.74
N LYS A 155 20.22 7.68 5.64
CA LYS A 155 19.85 8.53 4.50
C LYS A 155 19.72 7.75 3.21
N ILE A 156 18.85 8.26 2.34
CA ILE A 156 18.73 7.80 0.97
C ILE A 156 19.90 8.33 0.16
N ILE A 157 20.65 7.44 -0.48
CA ILE A 157 21.80 7.81 -1.32
C ILE A 157 21.44 7.83 -2.80
N SER A 158 20.44 7.05 -3.23
CA SER A 158 20.01 7.02 -4.62
C SER A 158 18.59 6.54 -4.83
N LYS A 159 18.03 6.89 -5.99
CA LYS A 159 16.70 6.51 -6.48
C LYS A 159 16.78 6.01 -7.93
N GLY A 160 15.99 4.99 -8.22
CA GLY A 160 15.72 4.51 -9.57
C GLY A 160 14.23 4.40 -9.79
N LEU A 161 13.71 5.05 -10.83
CA LEU A 161 12.27 5.13 -11.10
C LEU A 161 11.97 4.75 -12.54
N ALA A 162 10.90 3.99 -12.75
CA ALA A 162 10.40 3.69 -14.09
C ALA A 162 8.89 3.49 -14.08
N ARG A 163 8.31 3.47 -15.28
CA ARG A 163 6.93 3.03 -15.52
C ARG A 163 6.97 1.75 -16.32
N SER A 164 6.19 0.78 -15.88
CA SER A 164 5.97 -0.47 -16.61
C SER A 164 4.57 -0.49 -17.21
N LEU A 165 4.45 -1.08 -18.40
CA LEU A 165 3.18 -1.57 -18.94
C LEU A 165 2.59 -2.64 -18.01
N PRO A 166 1.26 -2.88 -18.03
CA PRO A 166 0.58 -3.78 -17.10
C PRO A 166 0.70 -5.28 -17.44
N GLU A 167 1.38 -5.63 -18.54
CA GLU A 167 1.65 -6.99 -18.99
C GLU A 167 3.11 -7.43 -18.73
N GLY A 168 3.36 -8.75 -18.87
CA GLY A 168 4.71 -9.31 -18.84
C GLY A 168 5.24 -9.72 -17.46
N PHE A 169 4.38 -9.82 -16.45
CA PHE A 169 4.72 -10.27 -15.09
C PHE A 169 3.51 -10.95 -14.41
N ASP A 170 3.77 -11.68 -13.32
CA ASP A 170 2.74 -12.30 -12.48
C ASP A 170 2.52 -11.50 -11.18
N PRO A 171 1.41 -10.75 -11.04
CA PRO A 171 1.13 -10.00 -9.81
C PRO A 171 0.52 -10.84 -8.68
N THR A 172 0.47 -12.16 -8.78
CA THR A 172 -0.11 -13.02 -7.76
C THR A 172 0.67 -12.90 -6.44
N PRO A 173 0.00 -12.63 -5.29
CA PRO A 173 0.67 -12.61 -4.00
C PRO A 173 1.30 -13.96 -3.66
N LEU A 174 2.42 -13.95 -2.95
CA LEU A 174 3.06 -15.20 -2.49
C LEU A 174 2.12 -15.97 -1.54
N PRO A 175 2.30 -17.29 -1.36
CA PRO A 175 1.38 -18.15 -0.57
C PRO A 175 1.04 -17.60 0.82
N PHE A 176 2.05 -17.11 1.56
CA PHE A 176 1.85 -16.47 2.86
C PHE A 176 0.77 -15.38 2.80
N PHE A 177 0.90 -14.44 1.85
CA PHE A 177 0.00 -13.30 1.72
C PHE A 177 -1.39 -13.69 1.21
N ARG A 178 -1.49 -14.72 0.36
CA ARG A 178 -2.79 -15.24 -0.10
C ARG A 178 -3.59 -15.87 1.02
N GLU A 179 -2.91 -16.55 1.93
CA GLU A 179 -3.54 -17.30 3.02
C GLU A 179 -3.88 -16.41 4.23
N MET A 180 -3.34 -15.18 4.32
CA MET A 180 -3.63 -14.29 5.45
C MET A 180 -5.14 -14.02 5.60
N PRO A 181 -5.72 -14.25 6.79
CA PRO A 181 -7.15 -14.06 7.02
C PRO A 181 -7.53 -12.57 7.05
N VAL A 182 -6.56 -11.74 7.39
CA VAL A 182 -6.69 -10.31 7.65
C VAL A 182 -5.58 -9.58 6.92
N TRP A 183 -5.95 -8.55 6.16
CA TRP A 183 -5.05 -7.48 5.79
C TRP A 183 -5.28 -6.31 6.75
N ALA A 184 -4.21 -5.86 7.39
CA ALA A 184 -4.25 -4.69 8.26
C ALA A 184 -3.10 -3.77 7.88
N LYS A 185 -3.33 -2.48 8.08
CA LYS A 185 -2.32 -1.46 7.85
C LYS A 185 -1.15 -1.66 8.81
N ASP A 186 0.05 -1.75 8.27
CA ASP A 186 1.27 -1.91 9.05
C ASP A 186 2.12 -0.65 8.94
N THR A 187 2.44 -0.04 10.09
CA THR A 187 3.11 1.27 10.12
C THR A 187 4.56 1.19 9.62
N ALA A 188 5.24 0.05 9.81
CA ALA A 188 6.58 -0.16 9.28
C ALA A 188 6.56 -0.34 7.76
N VAL A 189 5.57 -1.09 7.25
CA VAL A 189 5.39 -1.26 5.79
C VAL A 189 4.98 0.05 5.12
N ASP A 190 4.12 0.86 5.73
CA ASP A 190 3.83 2.21 5.24
C ASP A 190 5.09 3.09 5.25
N GLY A 191 5.91 2.99 6.30
CA GLY A 191 7.19 3.69 6.38
C GLY A 191 8.14 3.27 5.27
N TYR A 192 8.19 1.98 4.95
CA TYR A 192 8.95 1.43 3.82
C TYR A 192 8.45 2.03 2.50
N VAL A 193 7.14 1.99 2.24
CA VAL A 193 6.54 2.48 0.99
C VAL A 193 6.77 3.99 0.84
N LYS A 194 6.60 4.77 1.92
CA LYS A 194 6.89 6.21 1.94
C LYS A 194 8.37 6.51 1.73
N THR A 195 9.26 5.69 2.31
CA THR A 195 10.71 5.81 2.06
C THR A 195 11.00 5.61 0.58
N CYS A 196 10.35 4.65 -0.09
CA CYS A 196 10.54 4.54 -1.53
C CYS A 196 9.87 5.70 -2.29
N GLN A 197 8.58 5.90 -2.14
CA GLN A 197 7.81 6.70 -3.10
C GLN A 197 7.78 8.20 -2.78
N GLY A 198 8.13 8.59 -1.55
CA GLY A 198 7.99 9.95 -1.05
C GLY A 198 9.29 10.66 -0.69
N THR A 199 10.45 10.10 -1.05
CA THR A 199 11.78 10.68 -0.74
C THR A 199 12.65 10.84 -1.98
N LYS A 200 13.69 11.65 -1.85
CA LYS A 200 14.80 11.82 -2.80
C LYS A 200 16.15 11.57 -2.12
N ALA A 201 17.23 11.52 -2.90
CA ALA A 201 18.58 11.41 -2.36
C ALA A 201 18.88 12.56 -1.38
N GLY A 202 19.51 12.23 -0.26
CA GLY A 202 19.79 13.11 0.87
C GLY A 202 18.73 13.12 1.97
N ASP A 203 17.49 12.70 1.66
CA ASP A 203 16.41 12.64 2.65
C ASP A 203 16.64 11.49 3.66
N PRO A 204 16.10 11.59 4.88
CA PRO A 204 16.16 10.51 5.86
C PRO A 204 15.25 9.33 5.47
N ILE A 205 15.63 8.13 5.90
CA ILE A 205 14.73 6.96 5.91
C ILE A 205 13.56 7.23 6.86
N ASN A 206 12.36 6.77 6.53
CA ASN A 206 11.22 6.95 7.42
C ASN A 206 11.48 6.28 8.79
N PRO A 207 11.28 7.00 9.91
CA PRO A 207 11.58 6.49 11.25
C PRO A 207 10.82 5.19 11.57
N ALA A 208 9.55 5.09 11.19
CA ALA A 208 8.76 3.89 11.42
C ALA A 208 9.31 2.64 10.71
N TYR A 209 10.10 2.82 9.65
CA TYR A 209 10.73 1.73 8.94
C TYR A 209 12.16 1.46 9.43
N ILE A 210 13.01 2.48 9.56
CA ILE A 210 14.40 2.29 10.00
C ILE A 210 14.47 1.68 11.41
N ASP A 211 13.58 2.09 12.32
CA ASP A 211 13.51 1.55 13.68
C ASP A 211 13.05 0.07 13.69
N ALA A 212 12.40 -0.36 12.61
CA ALA A 212 11.84 -1.70 12.46
C ALA A 212 12.67 -2.60 11.51
N VAL A 213 13.77 -2.13 10.92
CA VAL A 213 14.49 -2.86 9.87
C VAL A 213 15.06 -4.20 10.35
N LEU A 214 15.56 -4.26 11.59
CA LEU A 214 16.02 -5.51 12.21
C LEU A 214 14.87 -6.49 12.46
N ALA A 215 13.69 -5.99 12.84
CA ALA A 215 12.50 -6.82 12.96
C ALA A 215 12.04 -7.29 11.57
N ALA A 216 12.10 -6.43 10.55
CA ALA A 216 11.74 -6.75 9.17
C ALA A 216 12.61 -7.87 8.59
N SER A 217 13.91 -7.92 8.90
CA SER A 217 14.79 -9.00 8.44
C SER A 217 14.42 -10.34 9.06
N THR A 218 14.15 -10.38 10.36
CA THR A 218 13.70 -11.62 11.03
C THR A 218 12.30 -12.05 10.56
N ILE A 219 11.41 -11.09 10.28
CA ILE A 219 10.09 -11.35 9.67
C ILE A 219 10.24 -11.94 8.25
N SER A 220 11.21 -11.46 7.48
CA SER A 220 11.53 -12.00 6.16
C SER A 220 11.99 -13.46 6.25
N GLU A 221 12.87 -13.77 7.21
CA GLU A 221 13.29 -15.15 7.50
C GLU A 221 12.12 -16.04 7.92
N ALA A 222 11.25 -15.56 8.79
CA ALA A 222 10.03 -16.27 9.21
C ALA A 222 9.12 -16.56 8.01
N THR A 223 8.91 -15.57 7.14
CA THR A 223 8.07 -15.69 5.94
C THR A 223 8.64 -16.71 4.95
N LYS A 224 9.97 -16.71 4.74
CA LYS A 224 10.66 -17.72 3.93
C LYS A 224 10.50 -19.12 4.51
N ALA A 225 10.62 -19.27 5.83
CA ALA A 225 10.39 -20.55 6.51
C ALA A 225 8.94 -21.05 6.34
N TYR A 226 7.94 -20.16 6.40
CA TYR A 226 6.54 -20.50 6.13
C TYR A 226 6.35 -21.05 4.72
N GLN A 227 6.88 -20.34 3.72
CA GLN A 227 6.80 -20.72 2.30
C GLN A 227 7.51 -22.05 2.04
N ALA A 228 8.62 -22.32 2.76
CA ALA A 228 9.32 -23.59 2.75
C ALA A 228 8.62 -24.70 3.56
N LYS A 229 7.41 -24.45 4.07
CA LYS A 229 6.59 -25.37 4.90
C LYS A 229 7.27 -25.76 6.23
N LYS A 230 8.25 -24.99 6.69
CA LYS A 230 8.93 -25.15 7.98
C LYS A 230 8.17 -24.40 9.07
N TYR A 231 6.91 -24.79 9.30
CA TYR A 231 5.98 -24.04 10.15
C TYR A 231 6.43 -23.91 11.61
N LYS A 232 7.19 -24.87 12.14
CA LYS A 232 7.75 -24.78 13.50
C LYS A 232 8.83 -23.70 13.59
N ASP A 233 9.71 -23.65 12.60
CA ASP A 233 10.82 -22.68 12.55
C ASP A 233 10.26 -21.28 12.27
N SER A 234 9.31 -21.17 11.34
CA SER A 234 8.60 -19.93 11.03
C SER A 234 7.91 -19.35 12.27
N LEU A 235 7.17 -20.20 13.01
CA LEU A 235 6.50 -19.80 14.24
C LEU A 235 7.49 -19.28 15.29
N ALA A 236 8.62 -19.97 15.48
CA ALA A 236 9.64 -19.57 16.43
C ALA A 236 10.24 -18.20 16.07
N LEU A 237 10.51 -17.96 14.78
CA LEU A 237 11.02 -16.68 14.28
C LEU A 237 9.99 -15.54 14.45
N TYR A 238 8.72 -15.76 14.13
CA TYR A 238 7.69 -14.75 14.39
C TYR A 238 7.53 -14.44 15.88
N GLN A 239 7.59 -15.47 16.74
CA GLN A 239 7.51 -15.27 18.19
C GLN A 239 8.74 -14.54 18.74
N SER A 240 9.94 -14.80 18.22
CA SER A 240 11.15 -14.08 18.66
C SER A 240 11.10 -12.60 18.30
N VAL A 241 10.46 -12.24 17.20
CA VAL A 241 10.30 -10.82 16.82
C VAL A 241 9.49 -10.03 17.86
N LEU A 242 8.54 -10.67 18.55
CA LEU A 242 7.71 -10.04 19.58
C LEU A 242 8.48 -9.67 20.87
N THR A 243 9.72 -10.11 21.05
CA THR A 243 10.55 -9.67 22.19
C THR A 243 11.05 -8.24 22.02
N ASN A 244 10.93 -7.66 20.82
CA ASN A 244 11.23 -6.28 20.52
C ASN A 244 9.92 -5.51 20.24
N PRO A 245 9.68 -4.33 20.85
CA PRO A 245 8.51 -3.50 20.54
C PRO A 245 8.33 -3.18 19.05
N ALA A 246 9.42 -3.00 18.31
CA ALA A 246 9.39 -2.77 16.87
C ALA A 246 8.81 -3.96 16.10
N GLY A 247 8.85 -5.16 16.69
CA GLY A 247 8.28 -6.39 16.14
C GLY A 247 6.78 -6.58 16.39
N ASN A 248 6.14 -5.73 17.20
CA ASN A 248 4.70 -5.79 17.47
C ASN A 248 3.89 -5.28 16.25
N GLN A 249 3.87 -6.09 15.19
CA GLN A 249 3.36 -5.77 13.86
C GLN A 249 2.24 -6.72 13.44
N ALA A 250 1.29 -6.24 12.63
CA ALA A 250 0.15 -7.06 12.22
C ALA A 250 0.60 -8.31 11.44
N ARG A 251 1.57 -8.17 10.53
CA ARG A 251 2.12 -9.29 9.76
C ARG A 251 2.76 -10.39 10.62
N VAL A 252 3.25 -10.05 11.82
CA VAL A 252 3.81 -11.03 12.76
C VAL A 252 2.69 -11.90 13.34
N TYR A 253 1.60 -11.29 13.81
CA TYR A 253 0.46 -12.06 14.30
C TYR A 253 -0.27 -12.84 13.19
N ALA A 254 -0.24 -12.34 11.94
CA ALA A 254 -0.69 -13.12 10.78
C ALA A 254 0.15 -14.38 10.58
N GLY A 255 1.48 -14.26 10.67
CA GLY A 255 2.37 -15.43 10.62
C GLY A 255 2.13 -16.43 11.74
N ILE A 256 2.07 -15.95 13.00
CA ILE A 256 1.76 -16.81 14.16
C ILE A 256 0.42 -17.51 13.99
N TYR A 257 -0.61 -16.81 13.49
CA TYR A 257 -1.90 -17.40 13.19
C TYR A 257 -1.78 -18.54 12.17
N LEU A 258 -1.17 -18.25 11.00
CA LEU A 258 -1.05 -19.20 9.91
C LEU A 258 -0.22 -20.42 10.30
N ASP A 259 0.92 -20.24 10.96
CA ASP A 259 1.74 -21.36 11.43
C ASP A 259 0.98 -22.24 12.42
N ASN A 260 0.27 -21.63 13.39
CA ASN A 260 -0.52 -22.41 14.33
C ASN A 260 -1.67 -23.15 13.64
N GLN A 261 -2.29 -22.58 12.60
CA GLN A 261 -3.26 -23.33 11.79
C GLN A 261 -2.62 -24.53 11.09
N LYS A 262 -1.47 -24.36 10.43
CA LYS A 262 -0.75 -25.45 9.75
C LYS A 262 -0.27 -26.53 10.71
N LEU A 263 -0.03 -26.17 11.97
CA LEU A 263 0.34 -27.08 13.04
C LEU A 263 -0.87 -27.69 13.79
N GLY A 264 -2.11 -27.38 13.39
CA GLY A 264 -3.34 -27.89 14.02
C GLY A 264 -3.63 -27.31 15.41
N ARG A 265 -3.05 -26.16 15.75
CA ARG A 265 -3.11 -25.53 17.07
C ARG A 265 -4.15 -24.39 17.10
N THR A 266 -5.43 -24.74 17.21
CA THR A 266 -6.54 -23.78 17.12
C THR A 266 -6.51 -22.68 18.18
N LYS A 267 -6.25 -23.01 19.45
CA LYS A 267 -6.27 -22.03 20.56
C LYS A 267 -5.22 -20.92 20.38
N PRO A 268 -3.92 -21.21 20.18
CA PRO A 268 -2.93 -20.16 19.94
C PRO A 268 -3.12 -19.45 18.59
N ALA A 269 -3.64 -20.13 17.57
CA ALA A 269 -4.04 -19.44 16.33
C ALA A 269 -5.07 -18.34 16.64
N MET A 270 -6.17 -18.68 17.32
CA MET A 270 -7.22 -17.70 17.64
C MET A 270 -6.75 -16.60 18.59
N GLN A 271 -5.75 -16.85 19.45
CA GLN A 271 -5.11 -15.79 20.25
C GLN A 271 -4.38 -14.77 19.37
N ALA A 272 -3.60 -15.25 18.38
CA ALA A 272 -2.93 -14.38 17.42
C ALA A 272 -3.93 -13.63 16.52
N PHE A 273 -5.01 -14.31 16.09
CA PHE A 273 -6.10 -13.66 15.37
C PHE A 273 -6.76 -12.54 16.19
N GLY A 274 -6.98 -12.75 17.48
CA GLY A 274 -7.50 -11.70 18.37
C GLY A 274 -6.61 -10.46 18.42
N GLN A 275 -5.27 -10.65 18.42
CA GLN A 275 -4.32 -9.53 18.34
C GLN A 275 -4.40 -8.81 16.98
N LEU A 276 -4.48 -9.55 15.87
CA LEU A 276 -4.72 -8.96 14.53
C LEU A 276 -5.97 -8.09 14.49
N VAL A 277 -7.08 -8.60 15.02
CA VAL A 277 -8.35 -7.86 15.08
C VAL A 277 -8.19 -6.60 15.94
N GLN A 278 -7.57 -6.71 17.10
CA GLN A 278 -7.31 -5.57 17.98
C GLN A 278 -6.49 -4.48 17.27
N MET A 279 -5.40 -4.87 16.58
CA MET A 279 -4.56 -3.94 15.82
C MET A 279 -5.31 -3.30 14.65
N GLY A 280 -6.04 -4.09 13.87
CA GLY A 280 -6.80 -3.59 12.72
C GLY A 280 -7.93 -2.62 13.11
N LEU A 281 -8.61 -2.88 14.24
CA LEU A 281 -9.60 -1.95 14.80
C LEU A 281 -8.94 -0.69 15.36
N ALA A 282 -7.76 -0.79 15.96
CA ALA A 282 -7.02 0.38 16.43
C ALA A 282 -6.61 1.30 15.27
N SER A 283 -6.27 0.74 14.10
CA SER A 283 -5.85 1.48 12.90
C SER A 283 -6.98 1.82 11.91
N ASP A 284 -8.25 1.61 12.27
CA ASP A 284 -9.44 1.83 11.44
C ASP A 284 -9.39 1.12 10.06
N ARG A 285 -8.69 -0.01 9.99
CA ARG A 285 -8.47 -0.79 8.77
C ARG A 285 -8.28 -2.27 9.07
N LEU A 286 -9.32 -2.91 9.62
CA LEU A 286 -9.39 -4.36 9.71
C LEU A 286 -10.07 -4.91 8.46
N ALA A 287 -9.30 -5.29 7.43
CA ALA A 287 -9.85 -5.94 6.24
C ALA A 287 -9.79 -7.47 6.40
N VAL A 288 -10.94 -8.11 6.49
CA VAL A 288 -11.06 -9.57 6.58
C VAL A 288 -11.51 -10.12 5.24
N ARG A 289 -10.81 -11.16 4.76
CA ARG A 289 -11.18 -11.85 3.53
C ARG A 289 -12.21 -12.94 3.86
N PHE A 290 -13.40 -12.79 3.31
CA PHE A 290 -14.43 -13.83 3.32
C PHE A 290 -14.67 -14.30 1.89
N ASP A 291 -14.62 -15.60 1.68
CA ASP A 291 -14.88 -16.20 0.38
C ASP A 291 -16.38 -16.36 0.22
N PHE A 292 -16.96 -15.46 -0.57
CA PHE A 292 -18.37 -15.51 -0.93
C PHE A 292 -18.55 -16.31 -2.22
N LYS A 293 -19.66 -17.02 -2.34
CA LYS A 293 -20.08 -17.58 -3.63
C LYS A 293 -20.19 -16.45 -4.68
N PRO A 294 -19.83 -16.70 -5.95
CA PRO A 294 -19.95 -15.70 -7.01
C PRO A 294 -21.36 -15.11 -7.08
N GLY A 295 -21.45 -13.77 -7.11
CA GLY A 295 -22.73 -13.05 -7.17
C GLY A 295 -23.67 -13.22 -5.96
N ALA A 296 -23.22 -13.84 -4.87
CA ALA A 296 -24.08 -14.15 -3.71
C ALA A 296 -23.48 -13.67 -2.37
N THR A 297 -24.30 -13.73 -1.32
CA THR A 297 -23.95 -13.36 0.06
C THR A 297 -23.50 -14.54 0.92
N ALA A 298 -23.84 -15.76 0.53
CA ALA A 298 -23.42 -16.95 1.26
C ALA A 298 -21.91 -17.21 1.07
N PHE A 299 -21.25 -17.66 2.13
CA PHE A 299 -19.88 -18.13 2.03
C PHE A 299 -19.77 -19.35 1.09
N SER A 300 -18.64 -19.50 0.40
CA SER A 300 -18.25 -20.75 -0.25
C SER A 300 -17.99 -21.83 0.84
N GLN A 301 -17.75 -23.09 0.44
CA GLN A 301 -17.54 -24.18 1.42
C GLN A 301 -16.49 -23.77 2.48
N GLU A 302 -16.80 -24.02 3.76
CA GLU A 302 -16.04 -23.52 4.91
C GLU A 302 -14.67 -24.23 5.03
N GLN A 303 -13.68 -23.77 4.26
CA GLN A 303 -12.27 -24.13 4.51
C GLN A 303 -11.68 -23.34 5.69
N GLN A 304 -12.29 -22.22 6.05
CA GLN A 304 -11.83 -21.30 7.09
C GLN A 304 -12.79 -21.26 8.29
N PRO A 305 -12.29 -21.02 9.51
CA PRO A 305 -13.10 -21.02 10.71
C PRO A 305 -13.84 -19.69 10.91
N TYR A 306 -14.69 -19.30 9.95
CA TYR A 306 -15.37 -18.00 9.93
C TYR A 306 -16.21 -17.75 11.18
N SER A 307 -16.83 -18.78 11.77
CA SER A 307 -17.56 -18.66 13.03
C SER A 307 -16.66 -18.22 14.19
N LEU A 308 -15.43 -18.76 14.28
CA LEU A 308 -14.44 -18.36 15.28
C LEU A 308 -13.93 -16.95 15.03
N TRP A 309 -13.68 -16.59 13.76
CA TRP A 309 -13.26 -15.23 13.40
C TRP A 309 -14.31 -14.21 13.79
N LEU A 310 -15.57 -14.44 13.43
CA LEU A 310 -16.68 -13.53 13.74
C LEU A 310 -16.92 -13.42 15.25
N SER A 311 -16.76 -14.52 16.01
CA SER A 311 -16.83 -14.48 17.46
C SER A 311 -15.72 -13.62 18.08
N GLU A 312 -14.47 -13.78 17.62
CA GLU A 312 -13.35 -12.98 18.14
C GLU A 312 -13.46 -11.52 17.69
N ILE A 313 -13.89 -11.24 16.46
CA ILE A 313 -14.19 -9.88 15.99
C ILE A 313 -15.25 -9.24 16.88
N ALA A 314 -16.37 -9.92 17.13
CA ALA A 314 -17.44 -9.41 17.99
C ALA A 314 -16.93 -9.06 19.40
N LYS A 315 -16.12 -9.96 19.99
CA LYS A 315 -15.50 -9.75 21.30
C LYS A 315 -14.59 -8.53 21.34
N GLN A 316 -13.73 -8.33 20.33
CA GLN A 316 -12.82 -7.19 20.28
C GLN A 316 -13.55 -5.88 19.94
N SER A 317 -14.59 -5.94 19.10
CA SER A 317 -15.46 -4.80 18.79
C SER A 317 -16.15 -4.24 20.05
N LEU A 318 -16.62 -5.10 20.95
CA LEU A 318 -17.26 -4.65 22.20
C LEU A 318 -16.34 -3.96 23.19
N ARG A 319 -15.02 -4.17 23.07
CA ARG A 319 -13.99 -3.47 23.85
C ARG A 319 -13.74 -2.05 23.37
N GLN A 320 -14.18 -1.71 22.15
CA GLN A 320 -14.11 -0.35 21.64
C GLN A 320 -15.24 0.49 22.27
N SER A 321 -15.03 1.79 22.44
CA SER A 321 -16.11 2.73 22.82
C SER A 321 -16.98 3.11 21.61
N SER A 322 -16.41 3.10 20.41
CA SER A 322 -17.07 3.42 19.14
C SER A 322 -18.05 2.34 18.70
N CYS A 323 -18.90 2.68 17.72
CA CYS A 323 -19.67 1.72 16.93
C CYS A 323 -18.79 1.16 15.80
N ILE A 324 -19.22 0.05 15.19
CA ILE A 324 -18.50 -0.61 14.10
C ILE A 324 -19.28 -0.55 12.79
N GLU A 325 -18.68 0.04 11.75
CA GLU A 325 -19.15 -0.11 10.37
C GLU A 325 -18.58 -1.42 9.80
N VAL A 326 -19.48 -2.31 9.37
CA VAL A 326 -19.18 -3.47 8.54
C VAL A 326 -19.27 -2.99 7.09
N ALA A 327 -18.12 -2.80 6.46
CA ALA A 327 -17.98 -2.20 5.14
C ALA A 327 -17.69 -3.27 4.09
N GLY A 328 -18.61 -3.44 3.14
CA GLY A 328 -18.46 -4.39 2.05
C GLY A 328 -17.71 -3.79 0.87
N HIS A 329 -16.83 -4.59 0.27
CA HIS A 329 -16.10 -4.25 -0.95
C HIS A 329 -16.20 -5.39 -1.97
N THR A 330 -16.29 -5.03 -3.24
CA THR A 330 -16.29 -5.97 -4.37
C THR A 330 -15.21 -5.57 -5.37
N ARG A 331 -14.78 -6.52 -6.19
CA ARG A 331 -14.05 -6.22 -7.42
C ARG A 331 -14.95 -5.40 -8.36
N ARG A 332 -14.34 -4.68 -9.30
CA ARG A 332 -15.05 -3.93 -10.34
C ARG A 332 -15.80 -4.90 -11.25
N GLY A 333 -17.13 -4.82 -11.24
CA GLY A 333 -18.02 -5.52 -12.13
C GLY A 333 -18.39 -4.67 -13.36
N THR A 334 -19.47 -5.05 -14.02
CA THR A 334 -20.00 -4.34 -15.20
C THR A 334 -20.89 -3.14 -14.84
N SER A 335 -21.31 -3.02 -13.58
CA SER A 335 -22.17 -1.93 -13.10
C SER A 335 -21.81 -1.55 -11.67
N GLU A 336 -21.46 -0.28 -11.47
CA GLU A 336 -21.15 0.28 -10.16
C GLU A 336 -22.33 0.14 -9.18
N GLN A 337 -23.55 0.38 -9.65
CA GLN A 337 -24.76 0.20 -8.83
C GLN A 337 -24.92 -1.25 -8.35
N MET A 338 -24.59 -2.23 -9.20
CA MET A 338 -24.64 -3.65 -8.84
C MET A 338 -23.55 -4.01 -7.84
N ASP A 339 -22.36 -3.45 -7.99
CA ASP A 339 -21.25 -3.62 -7.05
C ASP A 339 -21.58 -3.04 -5.67
N GLU A 340 -22.12 -1.82 -5.62
CA GLU A 340 -22.59 -1.19 -4.38
C GLU A 340 -23.68 -2.02 -3.69
N ARG A 341 -24.67 -2.51 -4.45
CA ARG A 341 -25.73 -3.38 -3.92
C ARG A 341 -25.18 -4.69 -3.37
N LEU A 342 -24.34 -5.39 -4.13
CA LEU A 342 -23.77 -6.67 -3.73
C LEU A 342 -22.87 -6.53 -2.49
N SER A 343 -22.03 -5.49 -2.47
CA SER A 343 -21.16 -5.20 -1.34
C SER A 343 -21.96 -4.88 -0.06
N LEU A 344 -23.05 -4.10 -0.16
CA LEU A 344 -23.96 -3.84 0.96
C LEU A 344 -24.60 -5.13 1.48
N GLN A 345 -25.15 -5.96 0.59
CA GLN A 345 -25.79 -7.23 0.98
C GLN A 345 -24.82 -8.18 1.70
N ARG A 346 -23.56 -8.25 1.25
CA ARG A 346 -22.51 -9.03 1.91
C ARG A 346 -22.15 -8.45 3.29
N ALA A 347 -22.06 -7.12 3.40
CA ALA A 347 -21.83 -6.45 4.67
C ALA A 347 -22.97 -6.70 5.67
N GLU A 348 -24.23 -6.63 5.22
CA GLU A 348 -25.40 -6.94 6.04
C GLU A 348 -25.39 -8.40 6.52
N PHE A 349 -25.09 -9.33 5.62
CA PHE A 349 -24.96 -10.74 5.98
C PHE A 349 -23.89 -10.98 7.05
N VAL A 350 -22.70 -10.38 6.90
CA VAL A 350 -21.64 -10.49 7.90
C VAL A 350 -22.01 -9.81 9.21
N ARG A 351 -22.67 -8.64 9.15
CA ARG A 351 -23.22 -7.98 10.34
C ARG A 351 -24.24 -8.88 11.06
N GLN A 352 -25.14 -9.53 10.35
CA GLN A 352 -26.10 -10.46 10.97
C GLN A 352 -25.40 -11.61 11.68
N LYS A 353 -24.36 -12.20 11.08
CA LYS A 353 -23.55 -13.24 11.74
C LYS A 353 -22.80 -12.70 12.96
N LEU A 354 -22.30 -11.47 12.89
CA LEU A 354 -21.65 -10.79 14.02
C LEU A 354 -22.62 -10.56 15.19
N VAL A 355 -23.85 -10.12 14.89
CA VAL A 355 -24.92 -9.95 15.89
C VAL A 355 -25.39 -11.29 16.46
N ALA A 356 -25.42 -12.35 15.65
CA ALA A 356 -25.70 -13.70 16.14
C ALA A 356 -24.62 -14.19 17.10
N ALA A 357 -23.35 -13.84 16.85
CA ALA A 357 -22.25 -14.15 17.77
C ALA A 357 -22.31 -13.31 19.06
N ASN A 358 -22.77 -12.05 18.98
CA ASN A 358 -23.05 -11.24 20.17
C ASN A 358 -24.18 -10.19 19.94
N PRO A 359 -25.36 -10.37 20.57
CA PRO A 359 -26.51 -9.49 20.37
C PRO A 359 -26.29 -8.01 20.73
N ALA A 360 -25.33 -7.69 21.60
CA ALA A 360 -25.03 -6.31 21.98
C ALA A 360 -24.56 -5.46 20.79
N LEU A 361 -24.08 -6.08 19.71
CA LEU A 361 -23.65 -5.39 18.50
C LEU A 361 -24.82 -4.96 17.62
N ALA A 362 -26.06 -5.39 17.87
CA ALA A 362 -27.22 -5.02 17.03
C ALA A 362 -27.39 -3.49 16.94
N LYS A 363 -27.23 -2.79 18.07
CA LYS A 363 -27.29 -1.32 18.17
C LYS A 363 -25.93 -0.64 18.05
N ARG A 364 -24.83 -1.41 18.01
CA ARG A 364 -23.45 -0.90 17.96
C ARG A 364 -22.73 -1.22 16.65
N SER A 365 -23.47 -1.64 15.64
CA SER A 365 -22.93 -1.92 14.31
C SER A 365 -23.90 -1.54 13.21
N MET A 366 -23.35 -1.10 12.09
CA MET A 366 -24.07 -0.78 10.86
C MET A 366 -23.38 -1.44 9.66
N ALA A 367 -24.09 -1.62 8.55
CA ALA A 367 -23.54 -2.17 7.33
C ALA A 367 -23.51 -1.09 6.24
N LYS A 368 -22.45 -1.07 5.42
CA LYS A 368 -22.32 -0.16 4.28
C LYS A 368 -21.67 -0.86 3.09
N GLY A 369 -22.21 -0.66 1.89
CA GLY A 369 -21.58 -1.09 0.64
C GLY A 369 -20.75 0.04 0.04
N TYR A 370 -19.51 -0.26 -0.36
CA TYR A 370 -18.64 0.67 -1.10
C TYR A 370 -18.37 0.24 -2.54
N GLY A 371 -18.97 -0.86 -2.98
CA GLY A 371 -18.72 -1.46 -4.29
C GLY A 371 -17.22 -1.63 -4.56
N SER A 372 -16.80 -1.25 -5.77
CA SER A 372 -15.40 -1.29 -6.22
C SER A 372 -14.65 0.04 -6.10
N GLN A 373 -15.29 1.11 -5.61
CA GLN A 373 -14.71 2.46 -5.56
C GLN A 373 -13.46 2.55 -4.66
N ARG A 374 -13.33 1.62 -3.72
CA ARG A 374 -12.24 1.57 -2.72
C ARG A 374 -11.34 0.35 -2.91
N ALA A 375 -11.01 0.02 -4.16
CA ALA A 375 -10.03 -1.00 -4.49
C ALA A 375 -8.66 -0.65 -3.90
N ILE A 376 -7.98 -1.65 -3.32
CA ILE A 376 -6.60 -1.55 -2.83
C ILE A 376 -5.66 -1.79 -4.01
N VAL A 377 -5.86 -2.88 -4.74
CA VAL A 377 -5.02 -3.24 -5.89
C VAL A 377 -5.57 -2.55 -7.15
N GLY A 378 -6.83 -2.83 -7.48
CA GLY A 378 -7.59 -2.13 -8.51
C GLY A 378 -7.29 -2.56 -9.94
N THR A 379 -6.62 -3.68 -10.16
CA THR A 379 -6.20 -4.12 -11.51
C THR A 379 -7.33 -4.68 -12.36
N GLY A 380 -8.46 -5.10 -11.76
CA GLY A 380 -9.62 -5.62 -12.48
C GLY A 380 -9.37 -6.94 -13.23
N LYS A 381 -8.36 -7.72 -12.83
CA LYS A 381 -8.01 -9.01 -13.44
C LYS A 381 -8.97 -10.13 -13.00
N GLY A 382 -9.68 -9.95 -11.89
CA GLY A 382 -10.69 -10.91 -11.43
C GLY A 382 -10.10 -12.23 -10.95
N ASN A 383 -8.85 -12.23 -10.51
CA ASN A 383 -8.12 -13.42 -10.08
C ASN A 383 -7.44 -13.20 -8.72
N GLU A 384 -6.51 -14.07 -8.31
CA GLU A 384 -5.88 -13.95 -6.99
C GLU A 384 -5.06 -12.67 -6.81
N SER A 385 -4.63 -12.00 -7.89
CA SER A 385 -3.84 -10.78 -7.78
C SER A 385 -4.59 -9.59 -7.21
N ASP A 386 -5.92 -9.55 -7.38
CA ASP A 386 -6.79 -8.49 -6.87
C ASP A 386 -7.81 -8.99 -5.85
N ALA A 387 -7.54 -10.14 -5.22
CA ALA A 387 -8.47 -10.73 -4.26
C ALA A 387 -8.72 -9.86 -3.01
N LEU A 388 -7.79 -8.96 -2.65
CA LEU A 388 -8.00 -7.96 -1.59
C LEU A 388 -9.10 -6.94 -1.91
N ASP A 389 -9.45 -6.76 -3.18
CA ASP A 389 -10.51 -5.83 -3.57
C ASP A 389 -11.90 -6.38 -3.19
N GLN A 390 -12.01 -7.69 -2.95
CA GLN A 390 -13.18 -8.33 -2.37
C GLN A 390 -12.94 -8.67 -0.90
N ARG A 391 -13.48 -7.84 0.00
CA ARG A 391 -13.24 -7.94 1.44
C ARG A 391 -14.39 -7.35 2.25
N ILE A 392 -14.40 -7.66 3.54
CA ILE A 392 -15.19 -6.93 4.53
C ILE A 392 -14.22 -6.15 5.42
N GLU A 393 -14.37 -4.83 5.45
CA GLU A 393 -13.63 -3.96 6.36
C GLU A 393 -14.47 -3.70 7.62
N PHE A 394 -13.85 -3.79 8.80
CA PHE A 394 -14.45 -3.34 10.05
C PHE A 394 -13.78 -2.05 10.49
N LYS A 395 -14.57 -0.99 10.66
CA LYS A 395 -14.08 0.37 10.97
C LYS A 395 -14.78 0.91 12.20
N LYS A 396 -14.08 1.68 13.02
CA LYS A 396 -14.74 2.44 14.08
C LYS A 396 -15.48 3.62 13.44
N VAL A 397 -16.70 3.83 13.89
CA VAL A 397 -17.53 4.98 13.55
C VAL A 397 -18.21 5.51 14.80
N SER A 398 -18.67 6.75 14.75
CA SER A 398 -19.54 7.28 15.80
C SER A 398 -20.78 6.40 15.94
N CYS A 399 -21.17 6.16 17.19
CA CYS A 399 -22.56 5.88 17.50
C CYS A 399 -23.33 7.22 17.45
#